data_AF-A0A7K7Q3D6-F1
#
_entry.id   AF-A0A7K7Q3D6-F1
#
_cell.length_a   1.000
_cell.length_b   1.000
_cell.length_c   1.000
_cell.angle_alpha   90.00
_cell.angle_beta   90.00
_cell.angle_gamma   90.00
#
_symmetry.space_group_name_H-M   'P 1'
#
loop_
_entity.id
_entity.type
_entity.pdbx_description
1 polymer ?
#
loop_
_entity_poly.entity_id
_entity_poly.type
_entity_poly.pdbx_seq_one_letter_code
_entity_poly.pdbx_strand_id
1 'polypeptide(L)'
;AGLLIQPSAEVTEGTAVTLTCVGTGDVAGKPLYTWYRNGRRLQESSFPTLEFPSVRGDDAGAFQCRIRSGNSSDRSEAVPLRVLCECLAGIPKGPGVEVGVVP
;
A
#
# COMPACT_ATOMS: atom_id res chain seq x y z
N ALA A 1 -7.29 -7.29 -14.73
CA ALA A 1 -6.88 -7.26 -13.31
C ALA A 1 -7.46 -6.01 -12.64
N GLY A 2 -7.84 -6.09 -11.37
CA GLY A 2 -8.31 -4.96 -10.55
C GLY A 2 -7.36 -4.70 -9.37
N LEU A 3 -7.47 -3.53 -8.78
CA LEU A 3 -6.72 -3.12 -7.60
C LEU A 3 -7.69 -2.63 -6.53
N LEU A 4 -7.65 -3.26 -5.36
CA LEU A 4 -8.43 -2.88 -4.18
C LEU A 4 -7.49 -2.28 -3.15
N ILE A 5 -7.93 -1.22 -2.48
CA ILE A 5 -7.19 -0.57 -1.39
C ILE A 5 -8.09 -0.59 -0.16
N GLN A 6 -7.59 -1.17 0.93
CA GLN A 6 -8.29 -1.23 2.21
C GLN A 6 -7.48 -0.45 3.27
N PRO A 7 -8.16 0.31 4.16
CA PRO A 7 -9.60 0.47 4.29
C PRO A 7 -10.25 1.36 3.21
N SER A 8 -9.49 2.29 2.63
CA SER A 8 -9.94 3.25 1.62
C SER A 8 -8.77 3.78 0.79
N ALA A 9 -9.07 4.40 -0.36
CA ALA A 9 -8.08 5.07 -1.20
C ALA A 9 -7.65 6.46 -0.68
N GLU A 10 -8.23 6.89 0.45
CA GLU A 10 -7.87 8.11 1.17
C GLU A 10 -7.80 7.79 2.66
N VAL A 11 -6.64 8.01 3.25
CA VAL A 11 -6.34 7.67 4.66
C VAL A 11 -5.47 8.76 5.29
N THR A 12 -5.39 8.78 6.62
CA THR A 12 -4.46 9.67 7.33
C THR A 12 -3.08 9.02 7.48
N GLU A 13 -2.05 9.85 7.63
CA GLU A 13 -0.71 9.36 7.97
C GLU A 13 -0.73 8.48 9.23
N GLY A 14 0.10 7.44 9.27
CA GLY A 14 0.10 6.48 10.37
C GLY A 14 -0.91 5.33 10.20
N THR A 15 -1.82 5.42 9.22
CA THR A 15 -2.80 4.35 8.95
C THR A 15 -2.14 3.16 8.25
N ALA A 16 -2.53 1.95 8.65
CA ALA A 16 -2.16 0.74 7.92
C ALA A 16 -3.04 0.58 6.67
N VAL A 17 -2.42 0.38 5.52
CA VAL A 17 -3.12 0.20 4.23
C VAL A 17 -2.67 -1.09 3.58
N THR A 18 -3.64 -1.86 3.07
CA THR A 18 -3.38 -3.07 2.30
C THR A 18 -3.92 -2.89 0.89
N LEU A 19 -3.04 -3.06 -0.09
CA LEU A 19 -3.40 -3.09 -1.50
C LEU A 19 -3.50 -4.55 -1.93
N THR A 20 -4.62 -4.92 -2.55
CA THR A 20 -4.89 -6.27 -3.02
C THR A 20 -5.11 -6.26 -4.52
N CYS A 21 -4.27 -6.99 -5.25
CA CYS A 21 -4.40 -7.17 -6.68
C CYS A 21 -5.35 -8.33 -6.98
N VAL A 22 -6.45 -8.05 -7.68
CA VAL A 22 -7.49 -9.03 -8.02
C VAL A 22 -7.35 -9.43 -9.49
N GLY A 23 -7.04 -10.70 -9.75
CA GLY A 23 -6.98 -11.26 -11.10
C GLY A 23 -8.29 -11.95 -11.48
N THR A 24 -8.73 -11.81 -12.73
CA THR A 24 -9.92 -12.47 -13.30
C THR A 24 -9.61 -13.78 -14.03
N GLY A 25 -8.34 -14.22 -14.05
CA GLY A 25 -7.96 -15.45 -14.74
C GLY A 25 -7.60 -16.53 -13.74
N ASP A 26 -8.02 -17.77 -14.01
CA ASP A 26 -7.50 -18.97 -13.38
C ASP A 26 -5.98 -18.87 -13.29
N VAL A 27 -5.48 -18.58 -12.09
CA VAL A 27 -4.05 -18.44 -11.85
C VAL A 27 -3.46 -19.85 -11.78
N ALA A 28 -3.47 -20.55 -12.90
CA ALA A 28 -2.86 -21.84 -13.04
C ALA A 28 -1.33 -21.66 -12.98
N GLY A 29 -0.77 -21.70 -11.76
CA GLY A 29 0.67 -21.65 -11.51
C GLY A 29 1.09 -20.70 -10.39
N LYS A 30 2.36 -20.27 -10.43
CA LYS A 30 2.94 -19.28 -9.51
C LYS A 30 2.87 -17.88 -10.16
N PRO A 31 1.85 -17.06 -9.87
CA PRO A 31 1.76 -15.71 -10.42
C PRO A 31 2.88 -14.82 -9.88
N LEU A 32 3.28 -13.87 -10.71
CA LEU A 32 4.20 -12.81 -10.33
C LEU A 32 3.43 -11.48 -10.32
N TYR A 33 3.39 -10.83 -9.16
CA TYR A 33 2.74 -9.54 -8.96
C TYR A 33 3.79 -8.44 -8.96
N THR A 34 3.80 -7.62 -10.00
CA THR A 34 4.63 -6.43 -10.05
C THR A 34 3.80 -5.21 -9.62
N TRP A 35 4.27 -4.50 -8.60
CA TRP A 35 3.64 -3.28 -8.08
C TRP A 35 4.28 -2.05 -8.71
N TYR A 36 3.45 -1.06 -9.07
CA TYR A 36 3.87 0.21 -9.62
C TYR A 36 3.27 1.36 -8.81
N ARG A 37 4.06 2.43 -8.67
CA ARG A 37 3.66 3.69 -8.05
C ARG A 37 4.05 4.83 -8.96
N ASN A 38 3.09 5.67 -9.34
CA ASN A 38 3.29 6.78 -10.28
C ASN A 38 3.96 6.31 -11.60
N GLY A 39 3.55 5.14 -12.09
CA GLY A 39 4.11 4.52 -13.30
C GLY A 39 5.50 3.86 -13.13
N ARG A 40 6.18 4.04 -11.99
CA ARG A 40 7.48 3.44 -11.70
C ARG A 40 7.31 2.11 -10.97
N ARG A 41 8.15 1.12 -11.29
CA ARG A 41 8.16 -0.17 -10.59
C ARG A 41 8.59 0.05 -9.14
N LEU A 42 7.76 -0.37 -8.20
CA LEU A 42 8.02 -0.28 -6.76
C LEU A 42 8.67 -1.58 -6.27
N GLN A 43 7.99 -2.70 -6.47
CA GLN A 43 8.47 -4.01 -6.03
C GLN A 43 7.80 -5.14 -6.82
N GLU A 44 8.27 -6.36 -6.60
CA GLU A 44 7.71 -7.57 -7.18
C GLU A 44 7.55 -8.63 -6.09
N SER A 45 6.43 -9.34 -6.11
CA SER A 45 6.06 -10.31 -5.08
C SER A 45 5.30 -11.49 -5.69
N SER A 46 5.40 -12.65 -5.06
CA SER A 46 4.50 -13.79 -5.35
C SER A 46 3.16 -13.68 -4.62
N PHE A 47 3.01 -12.68 -3.75
CA PHE A 47 1.80 -12.42 -3.00
C PHE A 47 0.93 -11.37 -3.71
N PRO A 48 -0.39 -11.55 -3.73
CA PRO A 48 -1.33 -10.60 -4.35
C PRO A 48 -1.51 -9.33 -3.51
N THR A 49 -0.89 -9.24 -2.34
CA THR A 49 -1.03 -8.14 -1.40
C THR A 49 0.26 -7.34 -1.25
N LEU A 50 0.11 -6.04 -1.02
CA LEU A 50 1.16 -5.11 -0.62
C LEU A 50 0.68 -4.33 0.60
N GLU A 51 1.41 -4.47 1.69
CA GLU A 51 1.06 -3.90 2.98
C GLU A 51 1.95 -2.71 3.32
N PHE A 52 1.32 -1.63 3.74
CA PHE A 52 1.96 -0.46 4.32
C PHE A 52 1.52 -0.41 5.79
N PRO A 53 2.38 -0.76 6.76
CA PRO A 53 1.99 -0.78 8.17
C PRO A 53 1.71 0.62 8.72
N SER A 54 2.30 1.65 8.11
CA SER A 54 2.11 3.06 8.45
C SER A 54 2.41 3.90 7.22
N VAL A 55 1.38 4.46 6.59
CA VAL A 55 1.55 5.33 5.41
C VAL A 55 2.00 6.73 5.80
N ARG A 56 2.82 7.35 4.96
CA ARG A 56 3.26 8.75 5.08
C ARG A 56 2.84 9.54 3.85
N GLY A 57 2.90 10.87 3.90
CA GLY A 57 2.67 11.72 2.73
C GLY A 57 3.55 11.31 1.54
N ASP A 58 4.78 10.87 1.82
CA ASP A 58 5.73 10.32 0.86
C ASP A 58 5.34 8.95 0.29
N ASP A 59 4.26 8.32 0.76
CA ASP A 59 3.69 7.08 0.21
C ASP A 59 2.51 7.33 -0.75
N ALA A 60 1.97 8.55 -0.77
CA ALA A 60 0.85 8.92 -1.62
C ALA A 60 1.19 8.81 -3.12
N GLY A 61 0.25 8.37 -3.95
CA GLY A 61 0.47 8.26 -5.38
C GLY A 61 -0.51 7.34 -6.09
N ALA A 62 -0.37 7.23 -7.41
CA ALA A 62 -1.18 6.34 -8.23
C ALA A 62 -0.57 4.93 -8.26
N PHE A 63 -1.24 4.00 -7.59
CA PHE A 63 -0.83 2.60 -7.52
C PHE A 63 -1.46 1.78 -8.64
N GLN A 64 -0.68 0.84 -9.17
CA GLN A 64 -1.11 -0.14 -10.15
C GLN A 64 -0.47 -1.48 -9.83
N CYS A 65 -1.19 -2.57 -10.06
CA CYS A 65 -0.61 -3.90 -10.01
C CYS A 65 -0.59 -4.53 -11.40
N ARG A 66 0.40 -5.37 -11.65
CA ARG A 66 0.47 -6.21 -12.86
C ARG A 66 0.63 -7.65 -12.45
N ILE A 67 -0.30 -8.49 -12.88
CA ILE A 67 -0.26 -9.93 -12.70
C ILE A 67 0.41 -10.52 -13.94
N ARG A 68 1.40 -11.38 -13.76
CA ARG A 68 1.98 -12.19 -14.82
C ARG A 68 1.84 -13.66 -14.47
N SER A 69 1.21 -14.42 -15.36
CA SER A 69 1.02 -15.86 -15.22
C SER A 69 1.34 -16.54 -16.56
N GLY A 70 2.44 -17.28 -16.61
CA GLY A 70 2.94 -17.88 -17.85
C GLY A 70 3.17 -16.83 -18.95
N ASN A 71 2.39 -16.94 -20.03
CA ASN A 71 2.44 -16.04 -21.19
C ASN A 71 1.44 -14.87 -21.12
N SER A 72 0.55 -14.84 -20.13
CA SER A 72 -0.41 -13.75 -19.96
C SER A 72 0.10 -12.72 -18.96
N SER A 73 -0.19 -11.44 -19.23
CA SER A 73 0.02 -10.37 -18.27
C SER A 73 -1.10 -9.34 -18.33
N ASP A 74 -1.71 -9.09 -17.17
CA ASP A 74 -2.77 -8.11 -17.00
C ASP A 74 -2.32 -7.03 -16.02
N ARG A 75 -2.54 -5.78 -16.40
CA ARG A 75 -2.28 -4.61 -15.54
C ARG A 75 -3.60 -4.01 -15.08
N SER A 76 -3.66 -3.60 -13.82
CA SER A 76 -4.81 -2.89 -13.29
C SER A 76 -4.82 -1.43 -13.73
N GLU A 77 -5.99 -0.82 -13.64
CA GLU A 77 -6.12 0.63 -13.66
C GLU A 77 -5.35 1.28 -12.50
N ALA A 78 -5.02 2.56 -12.68
CA ALA A 78 -4.33 3.37 -11.70
C ALA A 78 -5.29 3.87 -10.62
N VAL A 79 -5.07 3.45 -9.38
CA VAL A 79 -5.86 3.90 -8.23
C VAL A 79 -5.03 4.87 -7.40
N PRO A 80 -5.48 6.13 -7.23
CA PRO A 80 -4.77 7.10 -6.42
C PRO A 80 -4.95 6.80 -4.92
N LEU A 81 -3.86 6.56 -4.21
CA LEU A 81 -3.80 6.57 -2.76
C LEU A 81 -3.49 7.99 -2.29
N ARG A 82 -4.42 8.59 -1.55
CA ARG A 82 -4.26 9.89 -0.91
C ARG A 82 -3.92 9.69 0.55
N VAL A 83 -2.88 10.37 1.02
CA VAL A 83 -2.50 10.37 2.42
C VAL A 83 -2.67 11.79 2.95
N LEU A 84 -3.59 11.95 3.90
CA LEU A 84 -3.89 13.21 4.56
C LEU A 84 -2.90 13.39 5.72
N CYS A 85 -2.14 14.50 5.75
CA CYS A 85 -1.31 14.79 6.91
C CYS A 85 -2.19 15.13 8.11
N GLU A 86 -1.89 14.58 9.28
CA GLU A 86 -2.47 15.03 10.55
C GLU A 86 -1.86 16.36 11.04
N CYS A 87 -1.02 17.01 10.22
CA CYS A 87 -0.31 18.25 10.52
C CYS A 87 -1.21 19.41 10.98
N LEU A 88 -2.51 19.40 10.68
CA LEU A 88 -3.46 20.47 11.07
C LEU A 88 -4.34 20.13 12.28
N ALA A 89 -4.26 18.92 12.84
CA ALA A 89 -4.89 18.60 14.11
C ALA A 89 -3.86 18.79 15.22
N GLY A 90 -3.68 20.04 15.65
CA GLY A 90 -2.75 20.46 16.71
C GLY A 90 -3.03 19.83 18.08
N ILE A 91 -2.80 18.53 18.23
CA ILE A 91 -2.68 17.85 19.51
C ILE A 91 -1.31 17.17 19.52
N PRO A 92 -0.33 17.64 20.31
CA PRO A 92 0.87 16.85 20.56
C PRO A 92 0.43 15.55 21.24
N LYS A 93 0.72 14.40 20.63
CA LYS A 93 0.85 13.15 21.38
C LYS A 93 2.04 13.37 22.32
N GLY A 94 1.73 13.77 23.55
CA GLY A 94 2.68 14.13 24.60
C GLY A 94 3.67 13.01 24.92
N PRO A 95 4.69 13.32 25.74
CA PRO A 95 5.94 12.59 25.78
C PRO A 95 5.76 11.22 26.46
N GLY A 96 6.36 10.19 25.87
CA GLY A 96 6.69 8.97 26.60
C GLY A 96 7.68 9.32 27.70
N VAL A 97 7.17 9.47 28.92
CA VAL A 97 7.94 9.58 30.15
C VAL A 97 8.73 8.28 30.32
N GLU A 98 10.06 8.35 30.25
CA GLU A 98 10.90 7.36 30.91
C GLU A 98 11.02 7.78 32.38
N VAL A 99 10.33 7.05 33.25
CA VAL A 99 10.41 7.24 34.71
C VAL A 99 11.76 6.68 35.15
N GLY A 100 12.67 7.54 35.59
CA GLY A 100 13.86 7.09 36.31
C GLY A 100 13.46 6.51 37.66
N VAL A 101 13.92 5.28 37.96
CA VAL A 101 14.01 4.76 39.32
C VAL A 101 15.37 4.08 39.52
N VAL A 102 16.16 4.72 40.35
CA VAL A 102 17.40 4.33 41.07
C VAL A 102 17.02 3.28 42.15
N PRO A 103 17.84 2.24 42.39
CA PRO A 103 18.96 2.31 43.34
C PRO A 103 20.36 2.21 42.71
#